data_AF-A0A8S9G2G0-F1
#
_entry.id   AF-A0A8S9G2G0-F1
#
_cell.length_a   1.000
_cell.length_b   1.000
_cell.length_c   1.000
_cell.angle_alpha   90.00
_cell.angle_beta   90.00
_cell.angle_gamma   90.00
#
_symmetry.space_group_name_H-M   'P 1'
#
loop_
_entity.id
_entity.type
_entity.pdbx_description
1 polymer ?
#
loop_
_entity_poly.entity_id
_entity_poly.type
_entity_poly.pdbx_seq_one_letter_code
_entity_poly.pdbx_strand_id
1 'polypeptide(L)' 'MRMVERVLRRLGPKVSVLSITQLSDYRKDGHPSVYRKFWEPLNDERLKNPASYADCNHWCVPGVPDVWNQLLFHFL' A
#
# COMPACT_ATOMS: atom_id res chain seq x y z
N MET A 1 -9.58 -1.95 11.95
CA MET A 1 -9.10 -0.70 12.58
C MET A 1 -9.38 -0.57 14.08
N ARG A 2 -10.04 -1.51 14.76
CA ARG A 2 -10.45 -1.41 16.18
C ARG A 2 -9.33 -1.05 17.18
N MET A 3 -8.11 -1.55 16.98
CA MET A 3 -6.97 -1.24 17.85
C MET A 3 -6.53 0.22 17.70
N VAL A 4 -6.44 0.71 16.46
CA VAL A 4 -6.07 2.09 16.14
C VAL A 4 -7.09 3.05 16.75
N GLU A 5 -8.38 2.81 16.55
CA GLU A 5 -9.46 3.60 17.15
C GLU A 5 -9.37 3.68 18.69
N ARG A 6 -9.05 2.55 19.34
CA ARG A 6 -8.88 2.49 20.80
C ARG A 6 -7.72 3.37 21.28
N VAL A 7 -6.61 3.39 20.54
CA VAL A 7 -5.45 4.23 20.87
C VAL A 7 -5.75 5.71 20.63
N LEU A 8 -6.40 6.05 19.52
CA LEU A 8 -6.79 7.44 19.22
C LEU A 8 -7.68 8.06 20.30
N ARG A 9 -8.62 7.29 20.85
CA ARG A 9 -9.45 7.74 21.98
C ARG A 9 -8.64 8.19 23.20
N ARG A 10 -7.42 7.66 23.39
CA ARG A 10 -6.51 8.06 24.48
C ARG A 10 -5.67 9.29 24.11
N LEU A 11 -5.41 9.52 22.83
CA LEU A 11 -4.57 10.63 22.33
C LEU A 11 -5.36 11.94 22.16
N GLY A 12 -6.69 11.88 22.05
CA GLY A 12 -7.54 13.05 21.85
C GLY A 12 -7.37 13.66 20.44
N PRO A 13 -7.68 14.96 20.24
CA PRO A 13 -7.69 15.58 18.91
C PRO A 13 -6.29 15.88 18.34
N LYS A 14 -5.21 15.43 19.00
CA LYS A 14 -3.83 15.68 18.57
C LYS A 14 -3.40 14.85 17.36
N VAL A 15 -4.12 13.75 17.09
CA VAL A 15 -3.80 12.81 16.03
C VAL A 15 -5.06 12.44 15.29
N SER A 16 -5.04 12.62 13.97
CA SER A 16 -6.11 12.20 13.06
C SER A 16 -5.65 11.01 12.24
N VAL A 17 -6.57 10.13 11.88
CA VAL A 17 -6.27 8.96 11.05
C VAL A 17 -6.94 9.07 9.70
N LEU A 18 -6.12 8.93 8.66
CA LEU A 18 -6.58 8.76 7.30
C LEU A 18 -6.90 7.29 7.04
N SER A 19 -8.19 6.97 6.93
CA SER A 19 -8.64 5.60 6.71
C SER A 19 -8.53 5.21 5.23
N ILE A 20 -7.38 4.64 4.86
CA ILE A 20 -7.07 4.20 3.49
C ILE A 20 -7.30 2.71 3.25
N THR A 21 -7.70 1.93 4.26
CA THR A 21 -7.73 0.46 4.18
C THR A 21 -8.72 -0.06 3.14
N GLN A 22 -10.00 0.33 3.25
CA GLN A 22 -11.05 -0.21 2.38
C GLN A 22 -10.86 0.19 0.92
N LEU A 23 -10.51 1.46 0.65
CA LEU A 23 -10.27 1.91 -0.72
C LEU A 23 -9.06 1.20 -1.36
N SER A 24 -8.03 0.90 -0.56
CA SER A 24 -6.83 0.23 -1.07
C SER A 24 -7.05 -1.26 -1.31
N ASP A 25 -7.95 -1.92 -0.57
CA ASP A 25 -8.28 -3.34 -0.77
C ASP A 25 -8.95 -3.63 -2.13
N TYR A 26 -9.63 -2.64 -2.71
CA TYR A 26 -10.13 -2.73 -4.08
C TYR A 26 -9.02 -2.70 -5.13
N ARG A 27 -7.81 -2.25 -4.79
CA ARG A 27 -6.74 -1.96 -5.73
C ARG A 27 -5.69 -3.08 -5.81
N LYS A 28 -6.13 -4.34 -5.94
CA LYS A 28 -5.21 -5.49 -6.10
C LYS A 28 -4.33 -5.35 -7.37
N ASP A 29 -4.77 -4.55 -8.33
CA ASP A 29 -4.06 -4.18 -9.55
C ASP A 29 -2.91 -3.17 -9.34
N GLY A 30 -2.88 -2.47 -8.21
CA GLY A 30 -1.89 -1.42 -7.93
C GLY A 30 -0.52 -1.93 -7.49
N HIS A 31 -0.37 -3.24 -7.30
CA HIS A 31 0.87 -3.87 -6.84
C HIS A 31 1.87 -4.09 -7.99
N PRO A 32 3.18 -4.04 -7.72
CA PRO A 32 4.21 -4.27 -8.72
C PRO A 32 4.29 -5.73 -9.19
N SER A 33 3.76 -6.69 -8.43
CA SER A 33 3.87 -8.11 -8.76
C SER A 33 5.36 -8.48 -8.95
N VAL A 34 5.73 -9.13 -10.05
CA VAL A 34 7.11 -9.50 -10.40
C VAL A 34 7.94 -8.32 -10.92
N TYR A 35 7.36 -7.14 -11.13
CA TYR A 35 8.01 -5.97 -11.70
C TYR A 35 8.64 -5.04 -10.65
N ARG A 36 8.96 -5.57 -9.46
CA ARG A 36 9.73 -4.82 -8.46
C ARG A 36 11.22 -4.85 -8.76
N LYS A 37 11.98 -3.96 -8.14
CA LYS A 37 13.44 -4.03 -8.15
C LYS A 37 13.91 -5.20 -7.29
N PHE A 38 14.68 -6.10 -7.90
CA PHE A 38 15.43 -7.13 -7.21
C PHE A 38 16.90 -6.73 -7.13
N TRP A 39 17.61 -7.23 -6.12
CA TRP A 39 19.07 -7.04 -5.99
C TRP A 39 19.82 -7.63 -7.18
N GLU A 40 19.31 -8.75 -7.70
CA GLU A 40 19.78 -9.40 -8.92
C GLU A 40 18.61 -9.52 -9.91
N PRO A 41 18.83 -9.36 -11.22
CA PRO A 41 17.77 -9.57 -12.21
C PRO A 41 17.16 -10.97 -12.07
N LEU A 42 15.83 -11.06 -12.15
CA LEU A 42 15.16 -12.35 -12.25
C LEU A 42 15.48 -12.99 -13.60
N ASN A 43 15.73 -14.30 -13.61
CA ASN A 43 15.74 -15.08 -14.84
C ASN A 43 14.30 -15.36 -15.30
N ASP A 44 14.15 -15.80 -16.56
CA ASP A 44 12.84 -16.01 -17.19
C ASP A 44 11.94 -17.00 -16.43
N GLU A 45 12.53 -17.99 -15.76
CA GLU A 45 11.78 -18.96 -14.95
C GLU A 45 11.13 -18.31 -13.73
N ARG A 46 11.86 -17.42 -13.04
CA ARG A 46 11.33 -16.70 -11.88
C ARG A 46 10.28 -15.67 -12.27
N LEU A 47 10.46 -15.00 -13.41
CA LEU A 47 9.46 -14.09 -13.99
C LEU A 47 8.13 -14.80 -14.29
N LYS A 48 8.19 -16.08 -14.69
CA LYS A 48 7.01 -16.92 -14.94
C LYS A 48 6.39 -17.51 -13.68
N ASN A 49 6.99 -17.31 -12.50
CA ASN A 49 6.47 -17.81 -11.22
C ASN A 49 6.06 -16.67 -10.26
N PRO A 50 4.95 -15.96 -10.55
CA PRO A 50 4.46 -14.89 -9.68
C PRO A 50 4.07 -15.39 -8.28
N ALA A 51 3.65 -16.65 -8.14
CA ALA A 51 3.27 -17.20 -6.84
C ALA A 51 4.40 -17.15 -5.80
N SER A 52 5.67 -17.22 -6.24
CA SER A 52 6.83 -17.15 -5.34
C SER A 52 7.55 -15.80 -5.36
N TYR A 53 7.42 -15.02 -6.43
CA TYR A 53 8.24 -13.82 -6.65
C TYR A 53 7.45 -12.51 -6.75
N ALA A 54 6.12 -12.57 -6.80
CA ALA A 54 5.30 -11.36 -6.81
C ALA A 54 5.36 -10.63 -5.47
N ASP A 55 5.46 -9.31 -5.55
CA ASP A 55 5.28 -8.42 -4.42
C ASP A 55 3.86 -7.87 -4.43
N CYS A 56 3.09 -8.32 -3.43
CA CYS A 56 1.71 -7.93 -3.18
C CYS A 56 1.56 -7.01 -1.96
N ASN A 57 2.67 -6.42 -1.48
CA ASN A 57 2.70 -5.55 -0.30
C ASN A 57 2.98 -4.10 -0.69
N HIS A 58 3.89 -3.89 -1.65
CA HIS A 58 4.25 -2.56 -2.13
C HIS A 58 3.34 -2.10 -3.27
N TRP A 59 3.47 -0.84 -3.67
CA TRP A 59 2.64 -0.22 -4.69
C TRP A 59 3.49 0.31 -5.85
N CYS A 60 2.96 0.21 -7.06
CA CYS A 60 3.48 0.95 -8.20
C CYS A 60 3.31 2.47 -7.98
N VAL A 61 4.20 3.24 -8.60
CA VAL A 61 4.11 4.70 -8.69
C VAL A 61 4.31 5.10 -10.16
N PRO A 62 3.41 5.90 -10.76
CA PRO A 62 2.19 6.47 -10.17
C PRO A 62 1.14 5.39 -9.83
N GLY A 63 0.33 5.62 -8.79
CA GLY A 63 -0.60 4.60 -8.28
C GLY A 63 -1.36 4.94 -7.00
N VAL A 64 -1.66 3.89 -6.21
CA VAL A 64 -2.49 3.98 -5.00
C VAL A 64 -1.95 4.98 -3.95
N PRO A 65 -0.62 5.06 -3.70
CA PRO A 65 -0.07 6.06 -2.78
C PRO A 65 -0.34 7.52 -3.17
N ASP A 66 -0.52 7.80 -4.47
CA ASP A 66 -0.82 9.17 -4.93
C ASP A 66 -2.21 9.62 -4.44
N VAL A 67 -3.19 8.71 -4.43
CA VAL A 67 -4.54 8.98 -3.89
C VAL A 67 -4.47 9.20 -2.38
N TRP A 68 -3.64 8.45 -1.64
CA TRP A 68 -3.44 8.70 -0.22
C TRP A 68 -2.88 10.09 0.03
N ASN A 69 -1.91 10.53 -0.79
CA ASN A 69 -1.34 11.87 -0.71
C ASN A 69 -2.36 12.96 -1.06
N GLN A 70 -3.25 12.73 -2.03
CA GLN A 70 -4.34 13.65 -2.34
C GLN A 70 -5.33 13.80 -1.18
N LEU A 71 -5.69 12.70 -0.53
CA LEU A 71 -6.56 12.73 0.64
C LEU A 71 -5.88 13.45 1.83
N LEU A 72 -4.58 13.23 2.03
CA LEU A 72 -3.79 13.96 3.02
C LEU A 72 -3.76 15.46 2.71
N PHE A 73 -3.49 15.83 1.45
CA PHE A 73 -3.45 17.22 1.01
C PHE A 73 -4.79 17.94 1.23
N HIS A 74 -5.91 17.24 1.01
CA HIS A 74 -7.24 17.79 1.28
C HIS A 74 -7.55 17.92 2.79
N PHE A 75 -6.93 17.09 3.62
CA PHE A 75 -7.12 17.09 5.07
C PHE A 75 -6.33 18.20 5.79
N LEU A 76 -5.22 18.66 5.19
CA LEU A 76 -4.38 19.76 5.69
C LEU A 76 -4.98 21.13 5.35
#